data_AF-A0A8T5FC82-F1
#
_entry.id   AF-A0A8T5FC82-F1
#
_cell.length_a   1.000
_cell.length_b   1.000
_cell.length_c   1.000
_cell.angle_alpha   90.00
_cell.angle_beta   90.00
_cell.angle_gamma   90.00
#
_symmetry.space_group_name_H-M   'P 1'
#
loop_
_entity.id
_entity.type
_entity.pdbx_description
1 polymer ?
#
loop_
_entity_poly.entity_id
_entity_poly.type
_entity_poly.pdbx_seq_one_letter_code
_entity_poly.pdbx_strand_id
1 'polypeptide(L)'
;MNITEKILARASDKTTVSPDDVIFAKVDKVMVHDVSGPGVMKVFDKLQKQGIDTSKLHDSSKVWIAEDHFVPSAEKVSAENIVKLSNFSKKYDIKKHFKYGMGQYGICHTLSHEEALVNPGEVYVGGDSHTNTTGALGAFACGLGHTDVAYVLLNGEIWFKVPETYYFKLNGKLPPHVMA
;
A
#
# COMPACT_ATOMS: atom_id res chain seq x y z
N MET A 1 25.01 2.70 -4.16
CA MET A 1 23.61 2.49 -3.77
C MET A 1 22.88 1.60 -4.78
N ASN A 2 22.23 0.54 -4.31
CA ASN A 2 21.29 -0.27 -5.10
C ASN A 2 19.97 0.48 -5.36
N ILE A 3 19.00 -0.15 -6.05
CA ILE A 3 17.73 0.49 -6.39
C ILE A 3 16.92 0.89 -5.16
N THR A 4 16.80 -0.01 -4.16
CA THR A 4 16.08 0.24 -2.91
C THR A 4 16.68 1.42 -2.15
N GLU A 5 18.00 1.44 -1.99
CA GLU A 5 18.70 2.55 -1.33
C GLU A 5 18.49 3.88 -2.06
N LYS A 6 18.51 3.90 -3.40
CA LYS A 6 18.24 5.13 -4.18
C LYS A 6 16.81 5.64 -3.98
N ILE A 7 15.82 4.75 -3.98
CA ILE A 7 14.40 5.10 -3.78
C ILE A 7 14.22 5.67 -2.36
N LEU A 8 14.75 4.99 -1.36
CA LEU A 8 14.66 5.38 0.04
C LEU A 8 15.45 6.66 0.35
N ALA A 9 16.61 6.88 -0.27
CA ALA A 9 17.36 8.12 -0.16
C ALA A 9 16.51 9.31 -0.69
N ARG A 10 15.95 9.18 -1.91
CA ARG A 10 15.04 10.18 -2.48
C ARG A 10 13.84 10.44 -1.56
N ALA A 11 13.17 9.38 -1.10
CA ALA A 11 11.96 9.51 -0.30
C ALA A 11 12.21 10.11 1.10
N SER A 12 13.45 10.09 1.59
CA SER A 12 13.87 10.67 2.87
C SER A 12 14.64 11.99 2.73
N ASP A 13 14.62 12.61 1.54
CA ASP A 13 15.40 13.82 1.21
C ASP A 13 16.90 13.71 1.51
N LYS A 14 17.46 12.49 1.44
CA LYS A 14 18.88 12.22 1.63
C LYS A 14 19.59 12.01 0.29
N THR A 15 20.86 12.39 0.24
CA THR A 15 21.72 12.10 -0.92
C THR A 15 22.15 10.63 -0.97
N THR A 16 22.35 10.02 0.20
CA THR A 16 22.75 8.62 0.35
C THR A 16 22.10 7.98 1.58
N VAL A 17 21.82 6.69 1.50
CA VAL A 17 21.48 5.83 2.64
C VAL A 17 22.25 4.52 2.52
N SER A 18 22.47 3.86 3.65
CA SER A 18 23.10 2.53 3.74
C SER A 18 22.16 1.56 4.47
N PRO A 19 22.33 0.24 4.30
CA PRO A 19 21.63 -0.73 5.14
C PRO A 19 21.79 -0.42 6.63
N ASP A 20 20.76 -0.75 7.40
CA ASP A 20 20.61 -0.45 8.83
C ASP A 20 20.35 1.03 9.20
N ASP A 21 20.47 1.98 8.26
CA ASP A 21 20.00 3.35 8.51
C ASP A 21 18.50 3.36 8.85
N VAL A 22 18.12 4.13 9.86
CA VAL A 22 16.70 4.42 10.15
C VAL A 22 16.36 5.79 9.55
N ILE A 23 15.36 5.81 8.68
CA ILE A 23 14.91 6.99 7.94
C ILE A 23 13.41 7.16 8.10
N PHE A 24 12.91 8.39 7.95
CA PHE A 24 11.51 8.64 7.60
C PHE A 24 11.43 8.82 6.10
N ALA A 25 10.57 8.05 5.44
CA ALA A 25 10.37 8.10 4.00
C ALA A 25 8.95 8.57 3.68
N LYS A 26 8.85 9.57 2.81
CA LYS A 26 7.58 10.00 2.21
C LYS A 26 6.99 8.86 1.40
N VAL A 27 5.71 8.61 1.61
CA VAL A 27 4.97 7.59 0.88
C VAL A 27 4.28 8.22 -0.32
N ASP A 28 4.48 7.59 -1.49
CA ASP A 28 3.91 8.04 -2.75
C ASP A 28 2.49 7.51 -2.96
N LYS A 29 2.25 6.25 -2.54
CA LYS A 29 0.96 5.55 -2.68
C LYS A 29 0.64 4.66 -1.47
N VAL A 30 -0.64 4.59 -1.11
CA VAL A 30 -1.15 3.72 -0.04
C VAL A 30 -2.36 2.95 -0.54
N MET A 31 -2.36 1.63 -0.32
CA MET A 31 -3.50 0.76 -0.59
C MET A 31 -4.15 0.25 0.70
N VAL A 32 -5.48 0.28 0.73
CA VAL A 32 -6.29 -0.47 1.70
C VAL A 32 -7.29 -1.35 0.97
N HIS A 33 -7.64 -2.50 1.54
CA HIS A 33 -8.64 -3.40 0.96
C HIS A 33 -9.66 -3.85 2.01
N ASP A 34 -10.62 -4.67 1.60
CA ASP A 34 -11.78 -5.10 2.37
C ASP A 34 -11.46 -5.86 3.66
N VAL A 35 -10.25 -6.41 3.79
CA VAL A 35 -9.76 -7.06 5.02
C VAL A 35 -9.02 -6.09 5.93
N SER A 36 -8.09 -5.30 5.40
CA SER A 36 -7.22 -4.42 6.18
C SER A 36 -7.85 -3.08 6.53
N GLY A 37 -8.72 -2.55 5.66
CA GLY A 37 -9.43 -1.29 5.83
C GLY A 37 -10.18 -1.21 7.17
N PRO A 38 -11.02 -2.19 7.56
CA PRO A 38 -11.70 -2.19 8.85
C PRO A 38 -10.73 -2.14 10.04
N GLY A 39 -9.56 -2.77 9.92
CA GLY A 39 -8.49 -2.70 10.93
C GLY A 39 -7.93 -1.29 11.07
N VAL A 40 -7.62 -0.65 9.95
CA VAL A 40 -7.15 0.75 9.90
C VAL A 40 -8.19 1.72 10.49
N MET A 41 -9.47 1.52 10.17
CA MET A 41 -10.56 2.35 10.72
C MET A 41 -10.69 2.22 12.24
N LYS A 42 -10.51 1.00 12.80
CA LYS A 42 -10.47 0.81 14.26
C LYS A 42 -9.32 1.58 14.90
N VAL A 43 -8.18 1.70 14.22
CA VAL A 43 -7.06 2.53 14.71
C VAL A 43 -7.44 4.01 14.70
N PHE A 44 -8.08 4.51 13.63
CA PHE A 44 -8.60 5.89 13.60
C PHE A 44 -9.56 6.17 14.75
N ASP A 45 -10.53 5.28 15.01
CA ASP A 45 -11.48 5.44 16.11
C ASP A 45 -10.78 5.49 17.47
N LYS A 46 -9.72 4.69 17.66
CA LYS A 46 -8.90 4.70 18.88
C LYS A 46 -8.15 6.02 19.04
N LEU A 47 -7.51 6.50 17.98
CA LEU A 47 -6.76 7.77 17.98
C LEU A 47 -7.71 8.95 18.24
N GLN A 48 -8.89 8.96 17.64
CA GLN A 48 -9.90 9.98 17.88
C GLN A 48 -10.35 10.03 19.35
N LYS A 49 -10.56 8.86 19.98
CA LYS A 49 -10.87 8.77 21.42
C LYS A 49 -9.73 9.28 22.32
N GLN A 50 -8.50 9.30 21.81
CA GLN A 50 -7.32 9.85 22.50
C GLN A 50 -7.11 11.35 22.20
N GLY A 51 -8.02 11.99 21.47
CA GLY A 51 -7.94 13.41 21.13
C GLY A 51 -7.07 13.74 19.93
N ILE A 52 -6.65 12.73 19.15
CA ILE A 52 -5.91 12.93 17.90
C ILE A 52 -6.91 13.20 16.78
N ASP A 53 -6.65 14.25 16.01
CA ASP A 53 -7.50 14.60 14.86
C ASP A 53 -7.30 13.59 13.73
N THR A 54 -8.35 12.84 13.42
CA THR A 54 -8.42 11.93 12.27
C THR A 54 -9.50 12.38 11.28
N SER A 55 -9.87 13.66 11.27
CA SER A 55 -10.93 14.19 10.40
C SER A 55 -10.50 14.28 8.93
N LYS A 56 -9.19 14.31 8.67
CA LYS A 56 -8.59 14.41 7.34
C LYS A 56 -7.44 13.42 7.19
N LEU A 57 -7.21 13.00 5.94
CA LEU A 57 -5.99 12.30 5.56
C LEU A 57 -4.92 13.32 5.20
N HIS A 58 -3.65 12.91 5.21
CA HIS A 58 -2.54 13.72 4.73
C HIS A 58 -2.73 14.13 3.27
N ASP A 59 -3.03 13.15 2.41
CA ASP A 59 -3.32 13.37 0.98
C ASP A 59 -4.17 12.21 0.45
N SER A 60 -5.46 12.45 0.21
CA SER A 60 -6.38 11.42 -0.28
C SER A 60 -6.12 11.03 -1.74
N SER A 61 -5.40 11.84 -2.53
CA SER A 61 -5.07 11.53 -3.92
C SER A 61 -4.02 10.43 -4.06
N LYS A 62 -3.28 10.16 -2.98
CA LYS A 62 -2.29 9.07 -2.88
C LYS A 62 -2.89 7.74 -2.39
N VAL A 63 -4.15 7.75 -1.99
CA VAL A 63 -4.83 6.57 -1.42
C VAL A 63 -5.69 5.92 -2.49
N TRP A 64 -5.71 4.59 -2.50
CA TRP A 64 -6.66 3.83 -3.29
C TRP A 64 -7.17 2.61 -2.52
N ILE A 65 -8.35 2.13 -2.93
CA ILE A 65 -9.08 1.06 -2.26
C ILE A 65 -9.46 -0.02 -3.26
N ALA A 66 -9.28 -1.28 -2.87
CA ALA A 66 -9.78 -2.44 -3.61
C ALA A 66 -10.78 -3.26 -2.78
N GLU A 67 -11.81 -3.75 -3.44
CA GLU A 67 -12.70 -4.78 -2.94
C GLU A 67 -12.38 -6.08 -3.71
N ASP A 68 -11.63 -7.01 -3.10
CA ASP A 68 -11.15 -8.20 -3.82
C ASP A 68 -11.07 -9.51 -3.00
N HIS A 69 -10.94 -9.48 -1.67
CA HIS A 69 -10.74 -10.71 -0.89
C HIS A 69 -12.04 -11.47 -0.60
N PHE A 70 -13.11 -10.75 -0.22
CA PHE A 70 -14.38 -11.33 0.21
C PHE A 70 -15.55 -10.78 -0.60
N VAL A 71 -15.37 -10.77 -1.92
CA VAL A 71 -16.37 -10.36 -2.90
C VAL A 71 -16.58 -11.46 -3.96
N PRO A 72 -17.83 -11.84 -4.27
CA PRO A 72 -19.06 -11.41 -3.60
C PRO A 72 -19.10 -11.88 -2.14
N SER A 73 -19.65 -11.06 -1.25
CA SER A 73 -19.63 -11.33 0.19
C SER A 73 -20.58 -12.46 0.57
N ALA A 74 -20.01 -13.61 0.94
CA ALA A 74 -20.77 -14.76 1.44
C ALA A 74 -21.24 -14.58 2.89
N GLU A 75 -20.45 -13.87 3.71
CA GLU A 75 -20.75 -13.63 5.12
C GLU A 75 -21.18 -12.19 5.40
N LYS A 76 -22.01 -12.03 6.44
CA LYS A 76 -22.47 -10.71 6.91
C LYS A 76 -21.30 -9.77 7.22
N VAL A 77 -20.26 -10.28 7.89
CA VAL A 77 -19.09 -9.48 8.28
C VAL A 77 -18.36 -8.93 7.05
N SER A 78 -18.19 -9.75 6.02
CA SER A 78 -17.59 -9.31 4.75
C SER A 78 -18.44 -8.23 4.08
N ALA A 79 -19.76 -8.39 4.04
CA ALA A 79 -20.66 -7.37 3.48
C ALA A 79 -20.60 -6.05 4.28
N GLU A 80 -20.55 -6.13 5.61
CA GLU A 80 -20.37 -4.96 6.48
C GLU A 80 -19.01 -4.27 6.25
N ASN A 81 -17.95 -5.01 5.94
CA ASN A 81 -16.65 -4.45 5.62
C ASN A 81 -16.67 -3.64 4.32
N ILE A 82 -17.33 -4.14 3.27
CA ILE A 82 -17.54 -3.41 2.01
C ILE A 82 -18.28 -2.09 2.24
N VAL A 83 -19.33 -2.11 3.08
CA VAL A 83 -20.04 -0.88 3.47
C VAL A 83 -19.12 0.09 4.21
N LYS A 84 -18.29 -0.39 5.15
CA LYS A 84 -17.31 0.45 5.86
C LYS A 84 -16.30 1.07 4.90
N LEU A 85 -15.74 0.30 3.96
CA LEU A 85 -14.84 0.80 2.90
C LEU A 85 -15.49 1.90 2.07
N SER A 86 -16.73 1.66 1.62
CA SER A 86 -17.50 2.64 0.84
C SER A 86 -17.76 3.93 1.62
N ASN A 87 -18.06 3.84 2.92
CA ASN A 87 -18.24 5.01 3.77
C ASN A 87 -16.92 5.74 4.02
N PHE A 88 -15.81 5.00 4.22
CA PHE A 88 -14.48 5.55 4.40
C PHE A 88 -14.00 6.32 3.16
N SER A 89 -14.14 5.72 1.98
CA SER A 89 -13.81 6.37 0.70
C SER A 89 -14.60 7.66 0.50
N LYS A 90 -15.90 7.67 0.81
CA LYS A 90 -16.73 8.89 0.75
C LYS A 90 -16.30 9.94 1.78
N LYS A 91 -16.06 9.54 3.04
CA LYS A 91 -15.69 10.43 4.14
C LYS A 91 -14.41 11.20 3.84
N TYR A 92 -13.42 10.54 3.25
CA TYR A 92 -12.09 11.11 2.98
C TYR A 92 -11.86 11.50 1.52
N ASP A 93 -12.92 11.52 0.71
CA ASP A 93 -12.88 11.86 -0.71
C ASP A 93 -11.85 11.05 -1.54
N ILE A 94 -11.73 9.75 -1.26
CA ILE A 94 -10.83 8.85 -1.98
C ILE A 94 -11.48 8.46 -3.31
N LYS A 95 -10.96 9.00 -4.41
CA LYS A 95 -11.49 8.83 -5.76
C LYS A 95 -11.22 7.46 -6.36
N LYS A 96 -10.06 6.87 -6.05
CA LYS A 96 -9.62 5.57 -6.59
C LYS A 96 -10.13 4.43 -5.73
N HIS A 97 -11.41 4.10 -5.89
CA HIS A 97 -12.04 2.99 -5.19
C HIS A 97 -12.59 1.98 -6.21
N PHE A 98 -11.89 0.85 -6.35
CA PHE A 98 -12.21 -0.23 -7.26
C PHE A 98 -13.18 -1.19 -6.58
N LYS A 99 -14.46 -1.09 -6.95
CA LYS A 99 -15.56 -1.82 -6.29
C LYS A 99 -15.94 -3.05 -7.08
N TYR A 100 -16.18 -4.14 -6.37
CA TYR A 100 -16.56 -5.39 -7.01
C TYR A 100 -17.84 -5.23 -7.84
N GLY A 101 -17.78 -5.70 -9.09
CA GLY A 101 -18.92 -5.67 -10.02
C GLY A 101 -19.24 -4.28 -10.58
N MET A 102 -18.38 -3.27 -10.36
CA MET A 102 -18.56 -1.92 -10.90
C MET A 102 -17.34 -1.46 -11.70
N GLY A 103 -17.49 -1.33 -13.02
CA GLY A 103 -16.41 -0.83 -13.88
C GLY A 103 -15.16 -1.71 -13.80
N GLN A 104 -13.99 -1.09 -13.59
CA GLN A 104 -12.74 -1.80 -13.35
C GLN A 104 -12.67 -2.28 -11.89
N TYR A 105 -12.40 -3.57 -11.70
CA TYR A 105 -12.16 -4.19 -10.39
C TYR A 105 -11.34 -5.47 -10.57
N GLY A 106 -10.74 -5.95 -9.48
CA GLY A 106 -9.89 -7.13 -9.52
C GLY A 106 -8.97 -7.21 -8.30
N ILE A 107 -8.04 -8.16 -8.32
CA ILE A 107 -7.07 -8.35 -7.26
C ILE A 107 -6.23 -7.09 -7.10
N CYS A 108 -6.06 -6.62 -5.86
CA CYS A 108 -5.37 -5.37 -5.55
C CYS A 108 -3.98 -5.29 -6.21
N HIS A 109 -3.14 -6.32 -6.09
CA HIS A 109 -1.80 -6.28 -6.69
C HIS A 109 -1.79 -6.40 -8.21
N THR A 110 -2.87 -6.88 -8.83
CA THR A 110 -3.02 -6.80 -10.29
C THR A 110 -3.39 -5.37 -10.70
N LEU A 111 -4.37 -4.78 -10.00
CA LEU A 111 -4.79 -3.39 -10.22
C LEU A 111 -3.65 -2.39 -10.02
N SER A 112 -2.73 -2.64 -9.07
CA SER A 112 -1.59 -1.76 -8.86
C SER A 112 -0.72 -1.58 -10.12
N HIS A 113 -0.69 -2.60 -10.98
CA HIS A 113 0.03 -2.61 -12.26
C HIS A 113 -0.86 -2.13 -13.41
N GLU A 114 -2.04 -2.73 -13.58
CA GLU A 114 -2.91 -2.50 -14.74
C GLU A 114 -3.42 -1.06 -14.82
N GLU A 115 -3.73 -0.45 -13.67
CA GLU A 115 -4.30 0.89 -13.59
C GLU A 115 -3.24 1.98 -13.34
N ALA A 116 -1.95 1.65 -13.52
CA ALA A 116 -0.81 2.52 -13.28
C ALA A 116 -0.92 3.26 -11.95
N LEU A 117 -1.32 2.54 -10.89
CA LEU A 117 -1.51 3.12 -9.56
C LEU A 117 -0.17 3.40 -8.89
N VAL A 118 0.86 2.65 -9.27
CA VAL A 118 2.22 2.75 -8.75
C VAL A 118 3.20 2.86 -9.92
N ASN A 119 4.16 3.78 -9.80
CA ASN A 119 5.17 4.05 -10.82
C ASN A 119 6.57 3.61 -10.37
N PRO A 120 7.50 3.37 -11.32
CA PRO A 120 8.90 3.09 -10.99
C PRO A 120 9.50 4.17 -10.10
N GLY A 121 10.26 3.74 -9.09
CA GLY A 121 10.91 4.62 -8.12
C GLY A 121 10.03 5.11 -6.97
N GLU A 122 8.72 4.83 -6.98
CA GLU A 122 7.82 5.22 -5.87
C GLU A 122 8.04 4.38 -4.60
N VAL A 123 7.69 4.96 -3.45
CA VAL A 123 7.48 4.26 -2.18
C VAL A 123 6.00 3.93 -2.05
N TYR A 124 5.66 2.65 -2.17
CA TYR A 124 4.30 2.14 -2.12
C TYR A 124 4.11 1.23 -0.91
N VAL A 125 3.06 1.48 -0.14
CA VAL A 125 2.73 0.65 1.03
C VAL A 125 1.28 0.21 0.96
N GLY A 126 0.99 -0.93 1.58
CA GLY A 126 -0.36 -1.49 1.55
C GLY A 126 -0.67 -2.28 2.80
N GLY A 127 -1.96 -2.35 3.13
CA GLY A 127 -2.46 -3.19 4.21
C GLY A 127 -2.44 -4.69 3.92
N ASP A 128 -1.66 -5.14 2.92
CA ASP A 128 -1.54 -6.55 2.55
C ASP A 128 -0.09 -7.02 2.53
N SER A 129 0.12 -8.27 2.96
CA SER A 129 1.45 -8.92 3.01
C SER A 129 2.16 -9.04 1.66
N HIS A 130 1.43 -9.14 0.55
CA HIS A 130 1.96 -9.32 -0.80
C HIS A 130 2.09 -8.01 -1.58
N THR A 131 2.00 -6.85 -0.90
CA THR A 131 2.24 -5.53 -1.51
C THR A 131 3.60 -5.47 -2.22
N ASN A 132 4.58 -6.25 -1.74
CA ASN A 132 5.90 -6.43 -2.36
C ASN A 132 5.86 -6.92 -3.82
N THR A 133 4.76 -7.54 -4.27
CA THR A 133 4.54 -7.93 -5.68
C THR A 133 4.79 -6.75 -6.63
N THR A 134 4.40 -5.55 -6.21
CA THR A 134 4.54 -4.32 -7.01
C THR A 134 6.00 -3.83 -7.12
N GLY A 135 6.93 -4.46 -6.39
CA GLY A 135 8.37 -4.29 -6.59
C GLY A 135 8.85 -4.68 -8.00
N ALA A 136 8.07 -5.50 -8.72
CA ALA A 136 8.31 -5.83 -10.12
C ALA A 136 8.36 -4.60 -11.05
N LEU A 137 7.71 -3.49 -10.66
CA LEU A 137 7.75 -2.21 -11.38
C LEU A 137 9.00 -1.36 -11.07
N GLY A 138 9.91 -1.83 -10.23
CA GLY A 138 11.03 -1.04 -9.74
C GLY A 138 10.63 0.02 -8.70
N ALA A 139 9.54 -0.22 -7.98
CA ALA A 139 9.13 0.55 -6.80
C ALA A 139 9.66 -0.11 -5.51
N PHE A 140 9.81 0.68 -4.45
CA PHE A 140 9.96 0.10 -3.11
C PHE A 140 8.55 -0.16 -2.57
N ALA A 141 8.18 -1.44 -2.47
CA ALA A 141 6.83 -1.85 -2.10
C ALA A 141 6.85 -2.77 -0.88
N CYS A 142 6.06 -2.45 0.16
CA CYS A 142 5.98 -3.30 1.36
C CYS A 142 4.59 -3.34 2.00
N GLY A 143 4.26 -4.50 2.57
CA GLY A 143 3.08 -4.66 3.41
C GLY A 143 3.28 -4.06 4.79
N LEU A 144 2.25 -3.41 5.33
CA LEU A 144 2.26 -2.78 6.65
C LEU A 144 1.06 -3.24 7.48
N GLY A 145 1.23 -3.22 8.80
CA GLY A 145 0.14 -3.45 9.73
C GLY A 145 -0.86 -2.29 9.78
N HIS A 146 -2.04 -2.52 10.36
CA HIS A 146 -3.11 -1.50 10.42
C HIS A 146 -2.67 -0.19 11.08
N THR A 147 -1.86 -0.26 12.14
CA THR A 147 -1.35 0.92 12.86
C THR A 147 -0.44 1.76 11.97
N ASP A 148 0.44 1.10 11.22
CA ASP A 148 1.40 1.75 10.34
C ASP A 148 0.71 2.36 9.12
N VAL A 149 -0.26 1.66 8.52
CA VAL A 149 -1.09 2.23 7.45
C VAL A 149 -1.88 3.44 7.98
N ALA A 150 -2.48 3.35 9.16
CA ALA A 150 -3.15 4.49 9.78
C ALA A 150 -2.18 5.68 9.99
N TYR A 151 -0.95 5.41 10.43
CA TYR A 151 0.08 6.43 10.56
C TYR A 151 0.40 7.10 9.22
N VAL A 152 0.62 6.33 8.16
CA VAL A 152 0.89 6.86 6.82
C VAL A 152 -0.30 7.68 6.30
N LEU A 153 -1.52 7.21 6.49
CA LEU A 153 -2.71 7.92 6.04
C LEU A 153 -2.87 9.29 6.71
N LEU A 154 -2.40 9.44 7.95
CA LEU A 154 -2.46 10.70 8.70
C LEU A 154 -1.24 11.60 8.47
N ASN A 155 -0.06 11.03 8.21
CA ASN A 155 1.20 11.79 8.19
C ASN A 155 1.90 11.85 6.82
N GLY A 156 1.56 10.97 5.87
CA GLY A 156 2.15 10.94 4.53
C GLY A 156 3.54 10.30 4.44
N GLU A 157 4.06 9.82 5.56
CA GLU A 157 5.39 9.22 5.68
C GLU A 157 5.39 8.10 6.72
N ILE A 158 6.45 7.29 6.73
CA ILE A 158 6.70 6.28 7.78
C ILE A 158 8.19 6.03 7.91
N TRP A 159 8.61 5.56 9.09
CA TRP A 159 9.98 5.14 9.29
C TRP A 159 10.27 3.79 8.61
N PHE A 160 11.47 3.65 8.07
CA PHE A 160 12.02 2.39 7.61
C PHE A 160 13.43 2.21 8.16
N LYS A 161 13.75 0.97 8.51
CA LYS A 161 15.13 0.52 8.55
C LYS A 161 15.52 0.10 7.12
N VAL A 162 16.51 0.76 6.53
CA VAL A 162 16.96 0.48 5.16
C VAL A 162 17.45 -0.98 5.10
N PRO A 163 16.88 -1.82 4.21
CA PRO A 163 17.22 -3.24 4.17
C PRO A 163 18.50 -3.50 3.37
N GLU A 164 19.18 -4.59 3.70
CA GLU A 164 20.16 -5.20 2.80
C GLU A 164 19.47 -5.73 1.54
N THR A 165 20.22 -5.83 0.44
CA THR A 165 19.71 -6.37 -0.82
C THR A 165 20.48 -7.63 -1.22
N TYR A 166 19.73 -8.73 -1.40
CA TYR A 166 20.24 -9.94 -2.03
C TYR A 166 19.96 -9.87 -3.54
N TYR A 167 21.02 -9.94 -4.35
CA TYR A 167 20.91 -9.85 -5.80
C TYR A 167 20.99 -11.23 -6.46
N PHE A 168 19.86 -11.67 -7.03
CA PHE A 168 19.77 -12.92 -7.78
C PHE A 168 19.91 -12.65 -9.27
N LYS A 169 21.09 -12.96 -9.83
CA LYS A 169 21.34 -12.81 -11.26
C LYS A 169 20.96 -14.08 -12.03
N LEU A 170 19.80 -14.07 -12.67
CA LEU A 170 19.34 -15.16 -13.54
C LEU A 170 19.99 -15.02 -14.93
N ASN A 171 20.69 -16.04 -15.39
CA ASN A 171 21.32 -16.09 -16.73
C ASN A 171 20.87 -17.35 -17.49
N GLY A 172 20.92 -17.31 -18.82
CA GLY A 172 20.54 -18.44 -19.67
C GLY A 172 19.17 -18.25 -20.34
N LYS A 173 18.61 -19.35 -20.86
CA LYS A 173 17.27 -19.39 -21.46
C LYS A 173 16.40 -20.36 -20.67
N LEU A 174 15.14 -19.99 -20.42
CA LEU A 174 14.18 -20.91 -19.81
C LEU A 174 13.98 -22.13 -20.74
N PRO A 175 14.06 -23.37 -20.21
CA PRO A 175 13.73 -24.56 -20.99
C PRO A 175 12.26 -24.57 -21.43
N PRO A 176 11.92 -25.35 -22.49
CA PRO A 176 10.53 -25.55 -22.86
C PRO A 176 9.68 -25.99 -21.66
N HIS A 177 8.49 -25.39 -21.54
CA HIS A 177 7.50 -25.66 -20.48
C HIS A 177 7.90 -25.25 -19.06
N VAL A 178 8.99 -24.50 -18.87
CA VAL A 178 9.33 -23.88 -17.58
C VAL A 178 8.84 -22.42 -17.56
N MET A 179 8.23 -22.00 -16.45
CA MET A 179 7.74 -20.64 -16.20
C MET A 179 8.53 -19.97 -15.07
N ALA A 180 8.39 -18.64 -14.94
CA ALA A 180 8.98 -17.86 -13.85
C ALA A 180 8.38 -18.22 -12.48
#